data_AF-A0A957P8E7-F1
#
_entry.id   AF-A0A957P8E7-F1
#
_cell.length_a   1.000
_cell.length_b   1.000
_cell.length_c   1.000
_cell.angle_alpha   90.00
_cell.angle_beta   90.00
_cell.angle_gamma   90.00
#
_symmetry.space_group_name_H-M   'P 1'
#
loop_
_entity.id
_entity.type
_entity.pdbx_description
1 polymer ?
#
loop_
_entity_poly.entity_id
_entity_poly.type
_entity_poly.pdbx_seq_one_letter_code
_entity_poly.pdbx_strand_id
1 'polypeptide(L)'
;AMKAAVAAGAARRFVVGDPTQRVIDALAGETLVRLANAEHQAQRGEVVVDQVVLERLADRLLLLEKRQDVTNGQTIGVVQGFASAYAVEALAAPWPPLAGSSLAPAQVRVWLLPEVYERLRRGLGNFLAELRPTVALFVRFTGIDYDNDDAAGHKLDAYIRWVQSIVARYEGTLIDLNIGDKGSYLYINFGAPLAHEDNADRAAAVALLLRALPQDLPYIEPIQIGISQGQMRAGAYGGTYHRTYGVLGDEVNMAARLMMAAEPGQILLSERARRSLSQRFAVHNLPPIRVKGKSEPAVIFALTGMQEVRSGQLTVPAYALPMIGRQDALNQAAAKLTLAAAGRGQLLGIRGEPGVGKS
;
A
#
# COMPACT_ATOMS: atom_id res chain seq x y z
N ALA A 1 13.94 1.24 -22.34
CA ALA A 1 12.90 0.52 -23.09
C ALA A 1 11.94 -0.12 -22.09
N MET A 2 10.62 0.03 -22.29
CA MET A 2 9.59 -0.64 -21.48
C MET A 2 9.48 -2.11 -21.91
N LYS A 3 8.91 -2.96 -21.04
CA LYS A 3 8.42 -4.29 -21.44
C LYS A 3 6.91 -4.30 -21.31
N ALA A 4 6.22 -5.03 -22.18
CA ALA A 4 4.77 -5.12 -22.17
C ALA A 4 4.34 -6.58 -22.35
N ALA A 5 3.26 -6.95 -21.67
CA ALA A 5 2.60 -8.24 -21.83
C ALA A 5 1.13 -8.02 -22.16
N VAL A 6 0.56 -8.90 -22.97
CA VAL A 6 -0.85 -8.88 -23.35
C VAL A 6 -1.43 -10.26 -23.13
N ALA A 7 -2.52 -10.33 -22.40
CA ALA A 7 -3.30 -11.54 -22.21
C ALA A 7 -4.77 -11.26 -22.52
N ALA A 8 -5.51 -12.28 -22.94
CA ALA A 8 -6.94 -12.19 -23.21
C ALA A 8 -7.69 -13.33 -22.53
N GLY A 9 -8.89 -13.04 -22.05
CA GLY A 9 -9.73 -14.01 -21.37
C GLY A 9 -10.76 -13.33 -20.48
N ALA A 10 -11.51 -14.15 -19.73
CA ALA A 10 -12.42 -13.64 -18.71
C ALA A 10 -11.61 -13.05 -17.55
N ALA A 11 -12.12 -11.97 -16.97
CA ALA A 11 -11.65 -11.41 -15.71
C ALA A 11 -12.87 -11.02 -14.90
N ARG A 12 -12.80 -11.20 -13.58
CA ARG A 12 -13.86 -10.77 -12.67
C ARG A 12 -13.50 -9.40 -12.12
N ARG A 13 -14.52 -8.56 -12.02
CA ARG A 13 -14.41 -7.20 -11.47
C ARG A 13 -15.18 -7.15 -10.16
N PHE A 14 -14.55 -6.60 -9.14
CA PHE A 14 -15.13 -6.42 -7.82
C PHE A 14 -15.03 -4.94 -7.41
N VAL A 15 -16.09 -4.42 -6.83
CA VAL A 15 -16.08 -3.10 -6.18
C VAL A 15 -16.23 -3.35 -4.69
N VAL A 16 -15.19 -3.06 -3.92
CA VAL A 16 -15.07 -3.46 -2.51
C VAL A 16 -14.66 -2.30 -1.62
N GLY A 17 -15.02 -2.37 -0.34
CA GLY A 17 -14.67 -1.38 0.67
C GLY A 17 -15.82 -0.51 1.13
N ASP A 18 -15.57 0.25 2.18
CA ASP A 18 -16.51 1.14 2.84
C ASP A 18 -16.65 2.46 2.05
N PRO A 19 -17.86 2.81 1.56
CA PRO A 19 -18.11 4.06 0.84
C PRO A 19 -17.79 5.34 1.63
N THR A 20 -17.80 5.26 2.96
CA THR A 20 -17.43 6.40 3.82
C THR A 20 -15.92 6.64 3.84
N GLN A 21 -15.13 5.59 3.63
CA GLN A 21 -13.68 5.68 3.49
C GLN A 21 -13.30 5.82 2.02
N ARG A 22 -13.36 4.70 1.29
CA ARG A 22 -13.07 4.59 -0.14
C ARG A 22 -13.52 3.21 -0.66
N VAL A 23 -14.21 3.16 -1.80
CA VAL A 23 -14.40 1.93 -2.58
C VAL A 23 -13.24 1.74 -3.56
N ILE A 24 -12.86 0.49 -3.79
CA ILE A 24 -11.73 0.10 -4.63
C ILE A 24 -12.27 -0.79 -5.76
N ASP A 25 -11.89 -0.48 -7.00
CA ASP A 25 -12.12 -1.32 -8.16
C ASP A 25 -10.98 -2.33 -8.28
N ALA A 26 -11.29 -3.61 -8.14
CA ALA A 26 -10.32 -4.70 -8.21
C ALA A 26 -10.67 -5.64 -9.35
N LEU A 27 -9.67 -5.99 -10.16
CA LEU A 27 -9.77 -7.05 -11.15
C LEU A 27 -9.05 -8.29 -10.62
N ALA A 28 -9.63 -9.45 -10.88
CA ALA A 28 -9.07 -10.73 -10.49
C ALA A 28 -9.36 -11.81 -11.54
N GLY A 29 -8.66 -12.93 -11.38
CA GLY A 29 -8.89 -14.15 -12.13
C GLY A 29 -7.68 -14.58 -12.95
N GLU A 30 -7.79 -15.78 -13.52
CA GLU A 30 -6.70 -16.49 -14.18
C GLU A 30 -6.02 -15.68 -15.29
N THR A 31 -6.79 -14.86 -16.02
CA THR A 31 -6.25 -13.99 -17.08
C THR A 31 -5.21 -12.99 -16.56
N LEU A 32 -5.37 -12.47 -15.34
CA LEU A 32 -4.37 -11.59 -14.74
C LEU A 32 -3.12 -12.34 -14.28
N VAL A 33 -3.28 -13.59 -13.85
CA VAL A 33 -2.15 -14.47 -13.51
C VAL A 33 -1.34 -14.78 -14.76
N ARG A 34 -1.98 -15.14 -15.88
CA ARG A 34 -1.31 -15.32 -17.18
C ARG A 34 -0.62 -14.05 -17.66
N LEU A 35 -1.26 -12.89 -17.49
CA LEU A 35 -0.67 -11.59 -17.82
C LEU A 35 0.63 -11.33 -17.05
N ALA A 36 0.61 -11.56 -15.74
CA ALA A 36 1.78 -11.37 -14.87
C ALA A 36 2.91 -12.38 -15.21
N ASN A 37 2.57 -13.65 -15.45
CA ASN A 37 3.53 -14.66 -15.88
C ASN A 37 4.20 -14.31 -17.21
N ALA A 38 3.43 -13.79 -18.18
CA ALA A 38 3.96 -13.33 -19.44
C ALA A 38 4.89 -12.12 -19.24
N GLU A 39 4.49 -11.15 -18.40
CA GLU A 39 5.32 -9.98 -18.05
C GLU A 39 6.67 -10.38 -17.44
N HIS A 40 6.70 -11.42 -16.60
CA HIS A 40 7.91 -11.92 -15.97
C HIS A 40 8.91 -12.50 -16.98
N GLN A 41 8.42 -13.08 -18.06
CA GLN A 41 9.25 -13.64 -19.14
C GLN A 41 9.69 -12.60 -20.19
N ALA A 42 9.09 -11.41 -20.17
CA ALA A 42 9.43 -10.33 -21.09
C ALA A 42 10.73 -9.61 -20.69
N GLN A 43 11.58 -9.35 -21.69
CA GLN A 43 12.79 -8.57 -21.55
C GLN A 43 12.53 -7.09 -21.90
N ARG A 44 13.49 -6.22 -21.60
CA ARG A 44 13.39 -4.78 -21.88
C ARG A 44 13.25 -4.54 -23.38
N GLY A 45 12.17 -3.89 -23.79
CA GLY A 45 11.86 -3.59 -25.19
C GLY A 45 10.93 -4.60 -25.86
N GLU A 46 10.62 -5.72 -25.20
CA GLU A 46 9.76 -6.75 -25.76
C GLU A 46 8.28 -6.48 -25.49
N VAL A 47 7.46 -6.86 -26.46
CA VAL A 47 6.02 -7.06 -26.31
C VAL A 47 5.78 -8.56 -26.38
N VAL A 48 5.18 -9.13 -25.34
CA VAL A 48 4.86 -10.56 -25.30
C VAL A 48 3.36 -10.77 -25.22
N VAL A 49 2.90 -11.89 -25.76
CA VAL A 49 1.50 -12.31 -25.73
C VAL A 49 1.36 -13.67 -25.04
N ASP A 50 0.30 -13.86 -24.27
CA ASP A 50 -0.02 -15.17 -23.67
C ASP A 50 -0.50 -16.18 -24.73
N GLN A 51 -0.59 -17.45 -24.33
CA GLN A 51 -1.02 -18.53 -25.22
C GLN A 51 -2.40 -18.28 -25.85
N VAL A 52 -3.34 -17.71 -25.09
CA VAL A 52 -4.70 -17.45 -25.60
C VAL A 52 -4.67 -16.39 -26.71
N VAL A 53 -3.88 -15.32 -26.53
CA VAL A 53 -3.71 -14.29 -27.57
C VAL A 53 -2.96 -14.85 -28.76
N LEU A 54 -1.95 -15.70 -28.56
CA LEU A 54 -1.23 -16.37 -29.64
C LEU A 54 -2.15 -17.19 -30.53
N GLU A 55 -3.04 -17.97 -29.94
CA GLU A 55 -3.99 -18.81 -30.68
C GLU A 55 -5.03 -17.94 -31.42
N ARG A 56 -5.52 -16.87 -30.78
CA ARG A 56 -6.55 -15.98 -31.37
C ARG A 56 -6.04 -15.06 -32.47
N LEU A 57 -4.77 -14.68 -32.44
CA LEU A 57 -4.15 -13.74 -33.39
C LEU A 57 -3.04 -14.38 -34.22
N ALA A 58 -2.99 -15.71 -34.33
CA ALA A 58 -1.91 -16.47 -34.95
C ALA A 58 -1.56 -16.00 -36.38
N ASP A 59 -2.57 -15.66 -37.16
CA ASP A 59 -2.49 -15.17 -38.54
C ASP A 59 -2.19 -13.68 -38.66
N ARG A 60 -2.24 -12.93 -37.56
CA ARG A 60 -2.10 -11.47 -37.51
C ARG A 60 -0.79 -11.00 -36.89
N LEU A 61 -0.10 -11.84 -36.12
CA LEU A 61 1.13 -11.50 -35.43
C LEU A 61 2.35 -12.09 -36.14
N LEU A 62 3.39 -11.26 -36.32
CA LEU A 62 4.74 -11.74 -36.62
C LEU A 62 5.45 -11.98 -35.29
N LEU A 63 5.85 -13.22 -35.05
CA LEU A 63 6.54 -13.62 -33.83
C LEU A 63 8.04 -13.70 -34.09
N LEU A 64 8.83 -13.12 -33.19
CA LEU A 64 10.26 -13.30 -33.17
C LEU A 64 10.61 -14.73 -32.70
N GLU A 65 9.97 -15.16 -31.61
CA GLU A 65 10.12 -16.50 -31.04
C GLU A 65 8.94 -16.84 -30.12
N LYS A 66 8.88 -18.11 -29.70
CA LYS A 66 8.01 -18.58 -28.62
C LYS A 66 8.89 -19.06 -27.46
N ARG A 67 8.51 -18.70 -26.23
CA ARG A 67 9.17 -19.16 -25.00
C ARG A 67 8.16 -19.93 -24.17
N GLN A 68 8.61 -21.02 -23.55
CA GLN A 68 7.80 -21.79 -22.61
C GLN A 68 8.43 -21.70 -21.23
N ASP A 69 7.62 -21.38 -20.23
CA ASP A 69 8.05 -21.38 -18.85
C ASP A 69 8.09 -22.84 -18.34
N VAL A 70 9.27 -23.23 -17.86
CA VAL A 70 9.55 -24.60 -17.39
C VAL A 70 8.77 -24.93 -16.11
N THR A 71 8.35 -23.92 -15.35
CA THR A 71 7.71 -24.10 -14.04
C THR A 71 6.20 -24.32 -14.14
N ASN A 72 5.53 -23.58 -15.03
CA ASN A 72 4.07 -23.64 -15.19
C ASN A 72 3.61 -24.13 -16.57
N GLY A 73 4.55 -24.44 -17.48
CA GLY A 73 4.27 -24.94 -18.83
C GLY A 73 3.65 -23.91 -19.78
N GLN A 74 3.42 -22.67 -19.33
CA GLN A 74 2.77 -21.63 -20.12
C GLN A 74 3.69 -21.17 -21.25
N THR A 75 3.11 -21.07 -22.45
CA THR A 75 3.80 -20.57 -23.64
C THR A 75 3.46 -19.12 -23.87
N ILE A 76 4.48 -18.30 -24.12
CA ILE A 76 4.35 -16.93 -24.59
C ILE A 76 4.96 -16.80 -25.98
N GLY A 77 4.56 -15.75 -26.71
CA GLY A 77 5.23 -15.38 -27.95
C GLY A 77 5.73 -13.96 -27.88
N VAL A 78 6.95 -13.76 -28.36
CA VAL A 78 7.58 -12.44 -28.47
C VAL A 78 7.15 -11.83 -29.80
N VAL A 79 6.43 -10.72 -29.74
CA VAL A 79 5.85 -10.06 -30.92
C VAL A 79 6.91 -9.19 -31.59
N GLN A 80 7.19 -9.45 -32.85
CA GLN A 80 8.03 -8.61 -33.72
C GLN A 80 7.21 -7.50 -34.40
N GLY A 81 5.95 -7.79 -34.74
CA GLY A 81 5.07 -6.86 -35.43
C GLY A 81 3.76 -7.52 -35.86
N PHE A 82 3.06 -6.88 -36.80
CA PHE A 82 1.81 -7.41 -37.38
C PHE A 82 2.05 -7.92 -38.80
N ALA A 83 1.37 -9.00 -39.18
CA ALA A 83 1.56 -9.70 -40.46
C ALA A 83 0.98 -8.97 -41.68
N SER A 84 0.10 -7.98 -41.47
CA SER A 84 -0.31 -7.03 -42.53
C SER A 84 -0.63 -5.66 -41.91
N ALA A 85 -0.78 -4.65 -42.77
CA ALA A 85 -1.19 -3.29 -42.44
C ALA A 85 -2.62 -3.24 -41.87
N TYR A 86 -2.85 -3.86 -40.71
CA TYR A 86 -3.91 -3.43 -39.81
C TYR A 86 -3.55 -2.00 -39.43
N ALA A 87 -4.20 -1.05 -40.10
CA ALA A 87 -4.05 0.36 -39.80
C ALA A 87 -4.46 0.57 -38.34
N VAL A 88 -3.45 0.61 -37.46
CA VAL A 88 -3.59 0.98 -36.03
C VAL A 88 -4.34 2.31 -35.90
N GLU A 89 -4.28 3.14 -36.93
CA GLU A 89 -4.99 4.42 -37.08
C GLU A 89 -6.53 4.31 -36.98
N ALA A 90 -7.14 3.17 -37.30
CA ALA A 90 -8.60 3.02 -37.26
C ALA A 90 -9.18 2.68 -35.86
N LEU A 91 -8.34 2.30 -34.88
CA LEU A 91 -8.80 1.76 -33.59
C LEU A 91 -8.93 2.78 -32.46
N ALA A 92 -8.46 4.02 -32.62
CA ALA A 92 -8.34 4.96 -31.52
C ALA A 92 -8.96 6.32 -31.81
N ALA A 93 -10.29 6.39 -31.83
CA ALA A 93 -10.92 7.63 -31.39
C ALA A 93 -10.75 7.66 -29.85
N PRO A 94 -10.06 8.66 -29.26
CA PRO A 94 -10.03 8.79 -27.81
C PRO A 94 -11.47 8.83 -27.30
N TRP A 95 -11.71 8.22 -26.14
CA TRP A 95 -13.02 8.30 -25.51
C TRP A 95 -13.44 9.77 -25.42
N PRO A 96 -14.69 10.12 -25.79
CA PRO A 96 -15.11 11.52 -25.79
C PRO A 96 -14.89 12.12 -24.40
N PRO A 97 -14.36 13.36 -24.31
CA PRO A 97 -14.13 14.00 -23.03
C PRO A 97 -15.46 14.11 -22.28
N LEU A 98 -15.46 13.68 -21.02
CA LEU A 98 -16.60 13.89 -20.14
C LEU A 98 -16.69 15.38 -19.81
N ALA A 99 -17.90 15.95 -19.88
CA ALA A 99 -18.14 17.32 -19.43
C ALA A 99 -17.81 17.43 -17.93
N GLY A 100 -17.22 18.55 -17.48
CA GLY A 100 -16.76 18.71 -16.09
C GLY A 100 -17.84 18.57 -15.01
N SER A 101 -19.12 18.59 -15.38
CA SER A 101 -20.30 18.40 -14.52
C SER A 101 -20.96 17.02 -14.66
N SER A 102 -20.37 16.08 -15.41
CA SER A 102 -21.01 14.80 -15.73
C SER A 102 -21.12 13.84 -14.53
N LEU A 103 -20.39 14.09 -13.44
CA LEU A 103 -20.43 13.29 -12.21
C LEU A 103 -20.71 14.19 -11.01
N ALA A 104 -21.69 13.83 -10.19
CA ALA A 104 -21.98 14.53 -8.95
C ALA A 104 -20.84 14.32 -7.93
N PRO A 105 -20.53 15.31 -7.08
CA PRO A 105 -19.47 15.17 -6.06
C PRO A 105 -19.62 13.94 -5.16
N ALA A 106 -20.86 13.57 -4.82
CA ALA A 106 -21.16 12.36 -4.05
C ALA A 106 -20.77 11.07 -4.78
N GLN A 107 -20.89 11.03 -6.11
CA GLN A 107 -20.48 9.88 -6.93
C GLN A 107 -18.96 9.75 -7.00
N VAL A 108 -18.23 10.88 -6.99
CA VAL A 108 -16.76 10.90 -7.06
C VAL A 108 -16.12 10.63 -5.70
N ARG A 109 -16.72 11.13 -4.62
CA ARG A 109 -16.17 11.04 -3.25
C ARG A 109 -15.81 9.62 -2.85
N VAL A 110 -16.65 8.64 -3.17
CA VAL A 110 -16.44 7.24 -2.74
C VAL A 110 -15.17 6.63 -3.34
N TRP A 111 -14.67 7.13 -4.47
CA TRP A 111 -13.47 6.60 -5.15
C TRP A 111 -12.17 7.24 -4.67
N LEU A 112 -12.25 8.33 -3.90
CA LEU A 112 -11.10 9.08 -3.43
C LEU A 112 -10.91 8.87 -1.93
N LEU A 113 -9.65 8.90 -1.49
CA LEU A 113 -9.34 8.96 -0.06
C LEU A 113 -9.96 10.24 0.53
N PRO A 114 -10.52 10.20 1.76
CA PRO A 114 -11.22 11.33 2.35
C PRO A 114 -10.39 12.63 2.37
N GLU A 115 -9.12 12.52 2.76
CA GLU A 115 -8.19 13.63 2.89
C GLU A 115 -7.77 14.17 1.52
N VAL A 116 -7.67 13.27 0.53
CA VAL A 116 -7.39 13.63 -0.86
C VAL A 116 -8.54 14.41 -1.45
N TYR A 117 -9.77 13.94 -1.25
CA TYR A 117 -10.97 14.62 -1.69
C TYR A 117 -11.12 16.00 -1.06
N GLU A 118 -10.98 16.11 0.27
CA GLU A 118 -11.10 17.41 0.96
C GLU A 118 -10.03 18.40 0.52
N ARG A 119 -8.79 17.95 0.28
CA ARG A 119 -7.72 18.82 -0.22
C ARG A 119 -8.02 19.34 -1.63
N LEU A 120 -8.49 18.46 -2.52
CA LEU A 120 -8.91 18.84 -3.88
C LEU A 120 -10.07 19.83 -3.85
N ARG A 121 -11.10 19.57 -3.04
CA ARG A 121 -12.29 20.43 -2.92
C ARG A 121 -11.97 21.85 -2.43
N ARG A 122 -10.96 21.99 -1.56
CA ARG A 122 -10.54 23.29 -1.01
C ARG A 122 -9.61 24.09 -1.93
N GLY A 123 -9.27 23.56 -3.11
CA GLY A 123 -8.36 24.25 -4.04
C GLY A 123 -6.94 24.40 -3.49
N LEU A 124 -6.54 23.63 -2.48
CA LEU A 124 -5.24 23.70 -1.79
C LEU A 124 -4.10 23.02 -2.60
N GLY A 125 -4.12 23.26 -3.91
CA GLY A 125 -3.11 22.84 -4.87
C GLY A 125 -3.38 21.48 -5.54
N ASN A 126 -3.00 21.40 -6.82
CA ASN A 126 -2.65 20.14 -7.46
C ASN A 126 -1.66 19.43 -6.52
N PHE A 127 -1.98 18.24 -6.02
CA PHE A 127 -1.14 17.43 -5.13
C PHE A 127 0.36 17.67 -5.36
N LEU A 128 0.94 18.60 -4.60
CA LEU A 128 2.38 18.83 -4.61
C LEU A 128 2.97 17.55 -4.04
N ALA A 129 3.84 16.93 -4.82
CA ALA A 129 4.56 15.78 -4.33
C ALA A 129 5.45 16.23 -3.16
N GLU A 130 5.22 15.65 -2.00
CA GLU A 130 5.96 15.94 -0.78
C GLU A 130 6.97 14.81 -0.55
N LEU A 131 8.22 15.15 -0.25
CA LEU A 131 9.17 14.21 0.34
C LEU A 131 9.00 14.29 1.85
N ARG A 132 8.58 13.19 2.47
CA ARG A 132 8.27 13.14 3.90
C ARG A 132 8.56 11.77 4.50
N PRO A 133 8.83 11.70 5.82
CA PRO A 133 8.95 10.42 6.51
C PRO A 133 7.58 9.73 6.55
N THR A 134 7.50 8.51 6.03
CA THR A 134 6.31 7.67 6.11
C THR A 134 6.68 6.22 6.46
N VAL A 135 5.68 5.45 6.85
CA VAL A 135 5.79 4.01 7.13
C VAL A 135 4.93 3.26 6.13
N ALA A 136 5.56 2.39 5.35
CA ALA A 136 4.90 1.48 4.43
C ALA A 136 4.62 0.15 5.14
N LEU A 137 3.37 -0.31 5.08
CA LEU A 137 2.91 -1.59 5.61
C LEU A 137 2.26 -2.35 4.46
N PHE A 138 2.84 -3.49 4.12
CA PHE A 138 2.33 -4.41 3.10
C PHE A 138 1.74 -5.64 3.77
N VAL A 139 0.52 -6.03 3.38
CA VAL A 139 -0.17 -7.22 3.88
C VAL A 139 -0.50 -8.13 2.72
N ARG A 140 0.06 -9.34 2.70
CA ARG A 140 -0.33 -10.39 1.76
C ARG A 140 -1.32 -11.33 2.41
N PHE A 141 -2.34 -11.69 1.65
CA PHE A 141 -3.39 -12.60 2.05
C PHE A 141 -3.74 -13.56 0.90
N THR A 142 -4.21 -14.73 1.28
CA THR A 142 -4.62 -15.85 0.40
C THR A 142 -5.89 -16.49 0.96
N GLY A 143 -6.46 -17.42 0.20
CA GLY A 143 -7.65 -18.19 0.59
C GLY A 143 -8.98 -17.75 -0.04
N ILE A 144 -8.97 -16.70 -0.89
CA ILE A 144 -10.09 -16.38 -1.78
C ILE A 144 -9.80 -16.97 -3.16
N ASP A 145 -10.64 -17.90 -3.62
CA ASP A 145 -10.64 -18.38 -4.99
C ASP A 145 -11.46 -17.42 -5.86
N TYR A 146 -10.79 -16.53 -6.59
CA TYR A 146 -11.50 -15.55 -7.40
C TYR A 146 -12.16 -16.15 -8.64
N ASP A 147 -11.74 -17.32 -9.12
CA ASP A 147 -12.23 -17.89 -10.38
C ASP A 147 -13.43 -18.82 -10.15
N ASN A 148 -13.40 -19.64 -9.09
CA ASN A 148 -14.40 -20.69 -8.88
C ASN A 148 -15.36 -20.44 -7.71
N ASP A 149 -15.16 -19.38 -6.92
CA ASP A 149 -16.05 -19.04 -5.81
C ASP A 149 -17.00 -17.89 -6.17
N ASP A 150 -18.29 -18.17 -6.28
CA ASP A 150 -19.31 -17.14 -6.51
C ASP A 150 -19.36 -16.11 -5.39
N ALA A 151 -19.01 -16.49 -4.16
CA ALA A 151 -18.96 -15.61 -3.00
C ALA A 151 -17.66 -14.79 -2.89
N ALA A 152 -16.70 -14.96 -3.82
CA ALA A 152 -15.39 -14.28 -3.76
C ALA A 152 -15.51 -12.76 -3.59
N GLY A 153 -16.46 -12.12 -4.28
CA GLY A 153 -16.69 -10.67 -4.18
C GLY A 153 -17.15 -10.24 -2.78
N HIS A 154 -18.10 -10.98 -2.18
CA HIS A 154 -18.56 -10.73 -0.82
C HIS A 154 -17.46 -10.99 0.21
N LYS A 155 -16.68 -12.07 0.03
CA LYS A 155 -15.56 -12.42 0.89
C LYS A 155 -14.47 -11.34 0.88
N LEU A 156 -14.13 -10.84 -0.31
CA LEU A 156 -13.17 -9.75 -0.47
C LEU A 156 -13.70 -8.46 0.15
N ASP A 157 -14.96 -8.09 -0.12
CA ASP A 157 -15.57 -6.88 0.46
C ASP A 157 -15.56 -6.90 1.99
N ALA A 158 -15.96 -8.02 2.60
CA ALA A 158 -15.93 -8.19 4.05
C ALA A 158 -14.52 -8.02 4.63
N TYR A 159 -13.52 -8.66 4.01
CA TYR A 159 -12.12 -8.53 4.43
C TYR A 159 -11.61 -7.09 4.29
N ILE A 160 -11.85 -6.43 3.14
CA ILE A 160 -11.38 -5.06 2.91
C ILE A 160 -12.03 -4.06 3.86
N ARG A 161 -13.34 -4.18 4.13
CA ARG A 161 -14.02 -3.32 5.11
C ARG A 161 -13.48 -3.53 6.53
N TRP A 162 -13.21 -4.77 6.92
CA TRP A 162 -12.58 -5.06 8.19
C TRP A 162 -11.19 -4.42 8.29
N VAL A 163 -10.34 -4.57 7.27
CA VAL A 163 -9.02 -3.91 7.23
C VAL A 163 -9.16 -2.39 7.31
N GLN A 164 -10.06 -1.79 6.52
CA GLN A 164 -10.32 -0.35 6.53
C GLN A 164 -10.77 0.15 7.90
N SER A 165 -11.60 -0.61 8.63
CA SER A 165 -12.04 -0.24 9.98
C SER A 165 -10.86 -0.14 10.96
N ILE A 166 -9.90 -1.08 10.89
CA ILE A 166 -8.71 -1.09 11.74
C ILE A 166 -7.76 0.03 11.32
N VAL A 167 -7.49 0.15 10.02
CA VAL A 167 -6.55 1.15 9.48
C VAL A 167 -7.01 2.57 9.80
N ALA A 168 -8.30 2.87 9.62
CA ALA A 168 -8.85 4.19 9.91
C ALA A 168 -8.82 4.54 11.40
N ARG A 169 -9.00 3.57 12.31
CA ARG A 169 -8.89 3.81 13.77
C ARG A 169 -7.51 4.36 14.17
N TYR A 170 -6.48 4.01 13.42
CA TYR A 170 -5.10 4.46 13.64
C TYR A 170 -4.68 5.57 12.66
N GLU A 171 -5.62 6.14 11.90
CA GLU A 171 -5.38 7.19 10.90
C GLU A 171 -4.33 6.78 9.86
N GLY A 172 -4.25 5.48 9.58
CA GLY A 172 -3.54 4.94 8.43
C GLY A 172 -4.35 5.09 7.16
N THR A 173 -3.73 4.83 6.03
CA THR A 173 -4.36 4.97 4.72
C THR A 173 -4.12 3.71 3.90
N LEU A 174 -5.19 3.01 3.53
CA LEU A 174 -5.12 1.95 2.52
C LEU A 174 -4.92 2.62 1.15
N ILE A 175 -3.71 2.55 0.62
CA ILE A 175 -3.31 3.18 -0.64
C ILE A 175 -3.80 2.33 -1.81
N ASP A 176 -3.54 1.02 -1.79
CA ASP A 176 -3.80 0.14 -2.92
C ASP A 176 -4.19 -1.29 -2.49
N LEU A 177 -4.95 -1.97 -3.35
CA LEU A 177 -5.27 -3.39 -3.29
C LEU A 177 -4.88 -3.98 -4.65
N ASN A 178 -3.98 -4.96 -4.62
CA ASN A 178 -3.51 -5.63 -5.82
C ASN A 178 -3.80 -7.12 -5.72
N ILE A 179 -4.25 -7.70 -6.84
CA ILE A 179 -4.54 -9.13 -6.98
C ILE A 179 -3.75 -9.63 -8.18
N GLY A 180 -2.91 -10.64 -7.97
CA GLY A 180 -2.07 -11.17 -9.04
C GLY A 180 -1.45 -12.52 -8.71
N ASP A 181 -0.44 -12.87 -9.51
CA ASP A 181 0.30 -14.14 -9.48
C ASP A 181 0.98 -14.42 -8.13
N LYS A 182 1.42 -13.38 -7.42
CA LYS A 182 2.02 -13.50 -6.08
C LYS A 182 0.98 -13.49 -4.96
N GLY A 183 -0.29 -13.69 -5.28
CA GLY A 183 -1.40 -13.59 -4.35
C GLY A 183 -1.95 -12.16 -4.26
N SER A 184 -2.84 -11.94 -3.30
CA SER A 184 -3.46 -10.64 -3.07
C SER A 184 -2.69 -9.88 -1.99
N TYR A 185 -2.49 -8.59 -2.19
CA TYR A 185 -1.84 -7.77 -1.17
C TYR A 185 -2.41 -6.37 -1.08
N LEU A 186 -2.30 -5.82 0.12
CA LEU A 186 -2.70 -4.47 0.49
C LEU A 186 -1.46 -3.62 0.70
N TYR A 187 -1.48 -2.39 0.21
CA TYR A 187 -0.50 -1.38 0.56
C TYR A 187 -1.14 -0.34 1.46
N ILE A 188 -0.71 -0.30 2.72
CA ILE A 188 -1.15 0.66 3.73
C ILE A 188 0.01 1.61 4.04
N ASN A 189 -0.27 2.88 4.23
CA ASN A 189 0.72 3.89 4.60
C ASN A 189 0.30 4.65 5.85
N PHE A 190 1.27 4.93 6.73
CA PHE A 190 1.15 5.85 7.85
C PHE A 190 2.11 7.01 7.64
N GLY A 191 1.72 8.22 8.04
CA GLY A 191 2.52 9.41 7.81
C GLY A 191 2.23 10.14 6.51
N ALA A 192 1.33 9.64 5.66
CA ALA A 192 0.75 10.38 4.54
C ALA A 192 -0.62 9.80 4.12
N PRO A 193 -1.64 10.63 3.82
CA PRO A 193 -1.61 12.09 3.83
C PRO A 193 -1.59 12.70 5.25
N LEU A 194 -2.07 11.94 6.24
CA LEU A 194 -2.04 12.31 7.66
C LEU A 194 -0.70 11.90 8.29
N ALA A 195 -0.14 12.75 9.16
CA ALA A 195 1.08 12.45 9.89
C ALA A 195 0.89 12.59 11.39
N HIS A 196 1.43 11.60 12.10
CA HIS A 196 1.60 11.58 13.54
C HIS A 196 3.08 11.36 13.89
N GLU A 197 3.47 11.66 15.12
CA GLU A 197 4.84 11.38 15.58
C GLU A 197 5.08 9.88 15.77
N ASP A 198 4.02 9.14 16.10
CA ASP A 198 4.03 7.73 16.43
C ASP A 198 3.60 6.82 15.25
N ASN A 199 3.81 7.25 14.00
CA ASN A 199 3.40 6.48 12.80
C ASN A 199 3.95 5.04 12.80
N ALA A 200 5.17 4.82 13.30
CA ALA A 200 5.78 3.49 13.41
C ALA A 200 4.99 2.60 14.37
N ASP A 201 4.65 3.12 15.55
CA ASP A 201 3.87 2.43 16.57
C ASP A 201 2.45 2.14 16.07
N ARG A 202 1.83 3.09 15.37
CA ARG A 202 0.51 2.91 14.75
C ARG A 202 0.54 1.79 13.71
N ALA A 203 1.55 1.77 12.83
CA ALA A 203 1.73 0.71 11.85
C ALA A 203 1.92 -0.67 12.50
N ALA A 204 2.76 -0.76 13.54
CA ALA A 204 2.98 -2.01 14.28
C ALA A 204 1.72 -2.49 15.01
N ALA A 205 0.96 -1.59 15.63
CA ALA A 205 -0.31 -1.92 16.27
C ALA A 205 -1.33 -2.45 15.25
N VAL A 206 -1.47 -1.79 14.10
CA VAL A 206 -2.34 -2.26 13.02
C VAL A 206 -1.89 -3.62 12.50
N ALA A 207 -0.59 -3.85 12.29
CA ALA A 207 -0.07 -5.15 11.85
C ALA A 207 -0.43 -6.27 12.83
N LEU A 208 -0.29 -6.03 14.14
CA LEU A 208 -0.67 -7.01 15.18
C LEU A 208 -2.17 -7.29 15.20
N LEU A 209 -3.01 -6.26 15.03
CA LEU A 209 -4.47 -6.40 14.96
C LEU A 209 -4.89 -7.17 13.70
N LEU A 210 -4.27 -6.87 12.56
CA LEU A 210 -4.57 -7.57 11.31
C LEU A 210 -4.13 -9.04 11.35
N ARG A 211 -3.03 -9.35 12.05
CA ARG A 211 -2.59 -10.74 12.23
C ARG A 211 -3.60 -11.58 13.02
N ALA A 212 -4.36 -10.95 13.92
CA ALA A 212 -5.44 -11.58 14.68
C ALA A 212 -6.74 -11.61 13.85
N LEU A 213 -6.74 -12.42 12.79
CA LEU A 213 -7.91 -12.60 11.92
C LEU A 213 -9.15 -12.99 12.74
N PRO A 214 -10.30 -12.36 12.49
CA PRO A 214 -11.52 -12.65 13.21
C PRO A 214 -12.16 -13.96 12.73
N GLN A 215 -12.97 -14.59 13.58
CA GLN A 215 -13.57 -15.90 13.31
C GLN A 215 -14.56 -15.90 12.12
N ASP A 216 -15.10 -14.74 11.76
CA ASP A 216 -16.00 -14.53 10.64
C ASP A 216 -15.29 -14.38 9.28
N LEU A 217 -13.96 -14.38 9.26
CA LEU A 217 -13.13 -14.43 8.06
C LEU A 217 -12.32 -15.74 7.96
N PRO A 218 -12.96 -16.93 8.10
CA PRO A 218 -12.26 -18.21 8.23
C PRO A 218 -11.56 -18.66 6.93
N TYR A 219 -11.90 -18.02 5.81
CA TYR A 219 -11.33 -18.29 4.49
C TYR A 219 -10.03 -17.53 4.23
N ILE A 220 -9.63 -16.61 5.11
CA ILE A 220 -8.35 -15.93 4.98
C ILE A 220 -7.28 -16.74 5.71
N GLU A 221 -6.25 -17.16 4.97
CA GLU A 221 -5.10 -17.84 5.54
C GLU A 221 -4.22 -16.86 6.37
N PRO A 222 -3.32 -17.36 7.24
CA PRO A 222 -2.45 -16.51 8.04
C PRO A 222 -1.65 -15.52 7.18
N ILE A 223 -1.93 -14.23 7.38
CA ILE A 223 -1.38 -13.16 6.56
C ILE A 223 0.12 -12.95 6.78
N GLN A 224 0.79 -12.48 5.73
CA GLN A 224 2.22 -12.17 5.74
C GLN A 224 2.38 -10.65 5.69
N ILE A 225 3.12 -10.05 6.63
CA ILE A 225 3.22 -8.59 6.74
C ILE A 225 4.67 -8.13 6.66
N GLY A 226 4.91 -7.08 5.88
CA GLY A 226 6.20 -6.37 5.82
C GLY A 226 6.04 -4.89 6.14
N ILE A 227 6.89 -4.36 7.02
CA ILE A 227 6.88 -2.95 7.43
C ILE A 227 8.24 -2.32 7.20
N SER A 228 8.26 -1.16 6.55
CA SER A 228 9.47 -0.35 6.40
C SER A 228 9.18 1.14 6.55
N GLN A 229 10.21 1.91 6.89
CA GLN A 229 10.08 3.35 7.13
C GLN A 229 11.24 4.12 6.51
N GLY A 230 10.93 5.30 5.99
CA GLY A 230 11.93 6.30 5.63
C GLY A 230 11.31 7.46 4.87
N GLN A 231 12.16 8.23 4.19
CA GLN A 231 11.73 9.33 3.33
C GLN A 231 11.11 8.76 2.05
N MET A 232 9.87 9.14 1.77
CA MET A 232 9.12 8.70 0.60
C MET A 232 8.44 9.88 -0.08
N ARG A 233 8.20 9.75 -1.39
CA ARG A 233 7.45 10.73 -2.18
C ARG A 233 5.97 10.43 -2.07
N ALA A 234 5.22 11.27 -1.36
CA ALA A 234 3.77 11.21 -1.25
C ALA A 234 3.11 12.24 -2.16
N GLY A 235 2.09 11.85 -2.92
CA GLY A 235 1.33 12.77 -3.77
C GLY A 235 0.74 12.10 -5.00
N ALA A 236 0.24 12.92 -5.92
CA ALA A 236 -0.26 12.43 -7.18
C ALA A 236 0.89 11.90 -8.07
N TYR A 237 0.62 10.81 -8.78
CA TYR A 237 1.46 10.30 -9.85
C TYR A 237 0.57 9.78 -11.00
N GLY A 238 1.10 9.82 -12.22
CA GLY A 238 0.36 9.52 -13.45
C GLY A 238 0.48 10.65 -14.48
N GLY A 239 -0.23 10.49 -15.59
CA GLY A 239 -0.23 11.44 -16.71
C GLY A 239 -1.18 12.62 -16.50
N THR A 240 -1.37 13.44 -17.53
CA THR A 240 -2.35 14.55 -17.47
C THR A 240 -3.79 14.05 -17.41
N TYR A 241 -4.09 12.92 -18.04
CA TYR A 241 -5.45 12.36 -18.16
C TYR A 241 -5.82 11.39 -17.04
N HIS A 242 -4.84 10.78 -16.37
CA HIS A 242 -5.09 9.82 -15.29
C HIS A 242 -4.00 9.94 -14.23
N ARG A 243 -4.40 10.29 -13.02
CA ARG A 243 -3.53 10.39 -11.84
C ARG A 243 -4.17 9.69 -10.68
N THR A 244 -3.35 9.08 -9.84
CA THR A 244 -3.75 8.53 -8.57
C THR A 244 -2.86 9.08 -7.45
N TYR A 245 -3.36 9.09 -6.23
CA TYR A 245 -2.56 9.41 -5.06
C TYR A 245 -1.80 8.18 -4.60
N GLY A 246 -0.53 8.33 -4.26
CA GLY A 246 0.21 7.28 -3.59
C GLY A 246 1.49 7.75 -2.96
N VAL A 247 2.19 6.79 -2.39
CA VAL A 247 3.46 6.99 -1.70
C VAL A 247 4.47 6.05 -2.35
N LEU A 248 5.59 6.61 -2.80
CA LEU A 248 6.58 5.91 -3.61
C LEU A 248 7.97 6.10 -3.00
N GLY A 249 8.77 5.04 -2.99
CA GLY A 249 10.15 5.09 -2.52
C GLY A 249 10.74 3.71 -2.27
N ASP A 250 12.04 3.68 -1.98
CA ASP A 250 12.77 2.43 -1.73
C ASP A 250 12.22 1.66 -0.53
N GLU A 251 11.67 2.36 0.44
CA GLU A 251 11.08 1.77 1.64
C GLU A 251 9.72 1.11 1.37
N VAL A 252 8.97 1.59 0.38
CA VAL A 252 7.77 0.88 -0.15
C VAL A 252 8.19 -0.46 -0.73
N ASN A 253 9.25 -0.45 -1.55
CA ASN A 253 9.81 -1.66 -2.14
C ASN A 253 10.38 -2.61 -1.07
N MET A 254 11.02 -2.08 -0.03
CA MET A 254 11.50 -2.89 1.09
C MET A 254 10.34 -3.56 1.82
N ALA A 255 9.29 -2.82 2.19
CA ALA A 255 8.12 -3.38 2.86
C ALA A 255 7.47 -4.51 2.04
N ALA A 256 7.29 -4.31 0.73
CA ALA A 256 6.75 -5.35 -0.16
C ALA A 256 7.64 -6.61 -0.20
N ARG A 257 8.96 -6.45 -0.18
CA ARG A 257 9.89 -7.59 -0.18
C ARG A 257 9.93 -8.32 1.17
N LEU A 258 9.80 -7.59 2.28
CA LEU A 258 9.66 -8.18 3.61
C LEU A 258 8.37 -8.99 3.70
N MET A 259 7.25 -8.46 3.19
CA MET A 259 5.98 -9.19 3.12
C MET A 259 6.12 -10.50 2.35
N MET A 260 6.83 -10.49 1.21
CA MET A 260 7.08 -11.70 0.42
C MET A 260 8.02 -12.71 1.10
N ALA A 261 8.92 -12.25 1.98
CA ALA A 261 9.86 -13.09 2.72
C ALA A 261 9.32 -13.59 4.07
N ALA A 262 8.18 -13.07 4.50
CA ALA A 262 7.55 -13.44 5.76
C ALA A 262 6.87 -14.80 5.63
N GLU A 263 7.01 -15.66 6.64
CA GLU A 263 6.22 -16.89 6.76
C GLU A 263 4.74 -16.57 7.05
N PRO A 264 3.78 -17.47 6.76
CA PRO A 264 2.37 -17.26 7.09
C PRO A 264 2.17 -16.87 8.57
N GLY A 265 1.49 -15.75 8.82
CA GLY A 265 1.29 -15.16 10.15
C GLY A 265 2.47 -14.32 10.67
N GLN A 266 3.58 -14.20 9.94
CA GLN A 266 4.75 -13.47 10.37
C GLN A 266 4.69 -11.97 9.98
N ILE A 267 5.21 -11.13 10.87
CA ILE A 267 5.35 -9.68 10.65
C ILE A 267 6.83 -9.34 10.66
N LEU A 268 7.35 -8.89 9.51
CA LEU A 268 8.74 -8.51 9.34
C LEU A 268 8.92 -7.00 9.29
N LEU A 269 9.96 -6.52 9.96
CA LEU A 269 10.34 -5.10 10.03
C LEU A 269 11.72 -4.90 9.40
N SER A 270 11.88 -3.79 8.69
CA SER A 270 13.22 -3.29 8.37
C SER A 270 13.91 -2.70 9.60
N GLU A 271 15.23 -2.54 9.52
CA GLU A 271 16.01 -1.89 10.56
C GLU A 271 15.53 -0.47 10.88
N ARG A 272 15.16 0.33 9.87
CA ARG A 272 14.67 1.70 10.08
C ARG A 272 13.33 1.73 10.80
N ALA A 273 12.42 0.82 10.44
CA ALA A 273 11.16 0.66 11.15
C ALA A 273 11.40 0.23 12.59
N ARG A 274 12.28 -0.77 12.82
CA ARG A 274 12.65 -1.23 14.17
C ARG A 274 13.20 -0.12 15.05
N ARG A 275 14.08 0.74 14.53
CA ARG A 275 14.67 1.85 15.30
C ARG A 275 13.65 2.92 15.68
N SER A 276 12.56 3.04 14.91
CA SER A 276 11.52 4.05 15.13
C SER A 276 10.38 3.56 16.03
N LEU A 277 10.33 2.26 16.31
CA LEU A 277 9.34 1.68 17.23
C LEU A 277 9.68 1.97 18.68
N SER A 278 8.64 2.28 19.47
CA SER A 278 8.78 2.36 20.92
C SER A 278 9.05 1.00 21.57
N GLN A 279 9.49 1.03 22.83
CA GLN A 279 9.78 -0.16 23.63
C GLN A 279 8.52 -0.96 24.05
N ARG A 280 7.34 -0.55 23.57
CA ARG A 280 6.05 -1.22 23.83
C ARG A 280 5.81 -2.44 22.94
N PHE A 281 6.70 -2.72 21.99
CA PHE A 281 6.57 -3.81 21.04
C PHE A 281 7.65 -4.87 21.25
N ALA A 282 7.23 -6.13 21.34
CA ALA A 282 8.13 -7.27 21.41
C ALA A 282 8.68 -7.57 20.02
N VAL A 283 10.00 -7.46 19.86
CA VAL A 283 10.68 -7.64 18.57
C VAL A 283 11.91 -8.53 18.72
N HIS A 284 12.07 -9.50 17.82
CA HIS A 284 13.23 -10.39 17.76
C HIS A 284 14.09 -10.13 16.54
N ASN A 285 15.41 -10.26 16.69
CA ASN A 285 16.34 -10.20 15.58
C ASN A 285 16.23 -11.49 14.75
N LEU A 286 16.29 -11.37 13.43
CA LEU A 286 16.36 -12.49 12.52
C LEU A 286 17.67 -12.46 11.71
N PRO A 287 18.11 -13.61 11.16
CA PRO A 287 19.20 -13.62 10.21
C PRO A 287 18.94 -12.65 9.04
N PRO A 288 19.94 -11.89 8.57
CA PRO A 288 19.78 -11.01 7.43
C PRO A 288 19.36 -11.78 6.17
N ILE A 289 18.47 -11.19 5.38
CA ILE A 289 17.97 -11.80 4.14
C ILE A 289 18.52 -11.10 2.91
N ARG A 290 18.77 -11.86 1.84
CA ARG A 290 19.10 -11.25 0.54
C ARG A 290 17.82 -10.71 -0.08
N VAL A 291 17.85 -9.42 -0.40
CA VAL A 291 16.70 -8.71 -0.96
C VAL A 291 17.07 -8.28 -2.38
N LYS A 292 16.24 -8.62 -3.37
CA LYS A 292 16.48 -8.30 -4.78
C LYS A 292 16.81 -6.82 -4.96
N GLY A 293 17.91 -6.49 -5.63
CA GLY A 293 18.30 -5.11 -5.89
C GLY A 293 19.01 -4.39 -4.73
N LYS A 294 19.39 -5.11 -3.66
CA LYS A 294 20.38 -4.63 -2.69
C LYS A 294 21.66 -5.46 -2.77
N SER A 295 22.81 -4.81 -2.66
CA SER A 295 24.14 -5.44 -2.66
C SER A 295 24.42 -6.17 -1.35
N GLU A 296 24.00 -5.59 -0.23
CA GLU A 296 24.20 -6.16 1.11
C GLU A 296 22.92 -6.85 1.62
N PRO A 297 23.03 -7.94 2.39
CA PRO A 297 21.90 -8.55 3.08
C PRO A 297 21.18 -7.54 3.98
N ALA A 298 19.85 -7.51 3.91
CA ALA A 298 19.05 -6.62 4.73
C ALA A 298 18.91 -7.19 6.15
N VAL A 299 19.25 -6.40 7.16
CA VAL A 299 18.95 -6.70 8.55
C VAL A 299 17.45 -6.58 8.78
N ILE A 300 16.85 -7.63 9.34
CA ILE A 300 15.41 -7.75 9.53
C ILE A 300 15.05 -8.21 10.94
N PHE A 301 13.83 -7.92 11.33
CA PHE A 301 13.31 -8.21 12.66
C PHE A 301 11.89 -8.77 12.59
N ALA A 302 11.51 -9.62 13.53
CA ALA A 302 10.15 -10.13 13.67
C ALA A 302 9.39 -9.41 14.79
N LEU A 303 8.25 -8.79 14.46
CA LEU A 303 7.31 -8.23 15.44
C LEU A 303 6.40 -9.35 15.96
N THR A 304 6.54 -9.72 17.23
CA THR A 304 5.83 -10.86 17.83
C THR A 304 4.65 -10.45 18.69
N GLY A 305 4.63 -9.25 19.25
CA GLY A 305 3.50 -8.81 20.07
C GLY A 305 3.72 -7.46 20.75
N MET A 306 2.88 -7.17 21.73
CA MET A 306 3.14 -6.10 22.69
C MET A 306 4.15 -6.59 23.74
N GLN A 307 4.95 -5.67 24.27
CA GLN A 307 5.86 -5.89 25.38
C GLN A 307 5.34 -5.15 26.61
N GLU A 308 5.30 -5.81 27.77
CA GLU A 308 5.00 -5.14 29.03
C GLU A 308 6.09 -4.11 29.33
N VAL A 309 5.72 -2.84 29.27
CA VAL A 309 6.58 -1.75 29.74
C VAL A 309 6.44 -1.69 31.25
N ARG A 310 7.51 -2.04 31.97
CA ARG A 310 7.57 -1.82 33.43
C ARG A 310 7.25 -0.36 33.71
N SER A 311 6.25 -0.11 34.54
CA SER A 311 5.52 1.16 34.76
C SER A 311 6.35 2.35 35.28
N GLY A 312 7.69 2.29 35.25
CA GLY A 312 8.59 3.33 35.77
C GLY A 312 9.40 4.08 34.71
N GLN A 313 9.33 3.70 33.42
CA GLN A 313 10.03 4.41 32.35
C GLN A 313 9.02 5.10 31.42
N LEU A 314 8.70 6.36 31.76
CA LEU A 314 8.14 7.30 30.78
C LEU A 314 9.06 7.27 29.56
N THR A 315 8.55 6.76 28.44
CA THR A 315 9.31 6.66 27.19
C THR A 315 9.45 8.07 26.64
N VAL A 316 10.58 8.72 26.98
CA VAL A 316 10.98 9.96 26.33
C VAL A 316 11.26 9.62 24.86
N PRO A 317 10.62 10.27 23.87
CA PRO A 317 10.89 10.01 22.46
C PRO A 317 12.39 10.11 22.17
N ALA A 318 12.92 9.26 21.28
CA ALA A 318 14.32 9.31 20.85
C ALA A 318 14.72 10.66 20.19
N TYR A 319 13.75 11.55 19.95
CA TYR A 319 13.91 12.91 19.45
C TYR A 319 13.67 14.00 20.50
N ALA A 320 13.73 13.68 21.80
CA ALA A 320 13.75 14.69 22.85
C ALA A 320 15.10 15.43 22.84
N LEU A 321 15.32 16.22 21.78
CA LEU A 321 16.24 17.33 21.87
C LEU A 321 15.71 18.26 22.96
N PRO A 322 16.57 18.82 23.82
CA PRO A 322 16.15 19.78 24.81
C PRO A 322 15.41 20.92 24.12
N MET A 323 14.23 21.27 24.62
CA MET A 323 13.43 22.37 24.10
C MET A 323 14.14 23.69 24.38
N ILE A 324 14.94 24.16 23.41
CA ILE A 324 15.73 25.39 23.56
C ILE A 324 14.79 26.60 23.62
N GLY A 325 14.98 27.46 24.62
CA GLY A 325 14.24 28.72 24.76
C GLY A 325 12.78 28.57 25.18
N ARG A 326 12.35 27.39 25.66
CA ARG A 326 10.96 27.13 26.09
C ARG A 326 10.77 26.89 27.58
N GLN A 327 11.74 27.29 28.40
CA GLN A 327 11.70 27.00 29.83
C GLN A 327 10.44 27.58 30.50
N ASP A 328 10.04 28.80 30.16
CA ASP A 328 8.85 29.44 30.74
C ASP A 328 7.56 28.72 30.34
N ALA A 329 7.45 28.30 29.07
CA ALA A 329 6.30 27.56 28.57
C ALA A 329 6.20 26.17 29.21
N LEU A 330 7.35 25.48 29.38
CA LEU A 330 7.42 24.19 30.07
C LEU A 330 7.06 24.33 31.56
N ASN A 331 7.54 25.37 32.22
CA ASN A 331 7.21 25.65 33.62
C ASN A 331 5.71 25.90 33.79
N GLN A 332 5.08 26.64 32.85
CA GLN A 332 3.63 26.85 32.85
C GLN A 332 2.86 25.54 32.64
N ALA A 333 3.28 24.71 31.69
CA ALA A 333 2.67 23.41 31.44
C ALA A 333 2.81 22.49 32.67
N ALA A 334 3.99 22.43 33.29
CA ALA A 334 4.26 21.64 34.48
C ALA A 334 3.37 22.08 35.67
N ALA A 335 3.24 23.39 35.90
CA ALA A 335 2.37 23.92 36.95
C ALA A 335 0.90 23.54 36.74
N LYS A 336 0.42 23.54 35.48
CA LYS A 336 -0.93 23.10 35.13
C LYS A 336 -1.11 21.59 35.31
N LEU A 337 -0.11 20.79 34.97
CA LEU A 337 -0.08 19.35 35.23
C LEU A 337 -0.16 19.03 36.73
N THR A 338 0.56 19.76 37.59
CA THR A 338 0.47 19.60 39.04
C THR A 338 -0.95 19.87 39.56
N LEU A 339 -1.61 20.93 39.06
CA LEU A 339 -2.99 21.25 39.43
C LEU A 339 -3.98 20.19 38.94
N ALA A 340 -3.78 19.65 37.73
CA ALA A 340 -4.59 18.56 37.19
C ALA A 340 -4.42 17.26 37.99
N ALA A 341 -3.19 16.92 38.36
CA ALA A 341 -2.88 15.77 39.21
C ALA A 341 -3.52 15.88 40.61
N ALA A 342 -3.70 17.11 41.11
CA ALA A 342 -4.44 17.41 42.34
C ALA A 342 -5.98 17.42 42.16
N GLY A 343 -6.50 16.91 41.04
CA GLY A 343 -7.93 16.77 40.77
C GLY A 343 -8.63 18.03 40.25
N ARG A 344 -7.89 19.10 39.89
CA ARG A 344 -8.47 20.33 39.34
C ARG A 344 -8.26 20.39 37.82
N GLY A 345 -9.32 20.14 37.05
CA GLY A 345 -9.27 20.20 35.58
C GLY A 345 -8.59 21.48 35.07
N GLN A 346 -7.62 21.34 34.16
CA GLN A 346 -6.90 22.45 33.53
C GLN A 346 -7.04 22.34 32.01
N LEU A 347 -6.97 23.49 31.33
CA LEU A 347 -6.89 23.56 29.88
C LEU A 347 -5.58 24.27 29.50
N LEU A 348 -4.84 23.68 28.57
CA LEU A 348 -3.60 24.23 28.01
C LEU A 348 -3.77 24.35 26.50
N GLY A 349 -3.65 25.57 25.98
CA GLY A 349 -3.70 25.84 24.54
C GLY A 349 -2.30 26.09 23.99
N ILE A 350 -1.91 25.34 22.96
CA ILE A 350 -0.62 25.50 22.28
C ILE A 350 -0.86 26.25 20.97
N ARG A 351 -0.28 27.45 20.82
CA ARG A 351 -0.38 28.28 19.61
C ARG A 351 1.02 28.64 19.11
N GLY A 352 1.18 28.72 17.79
CA GLY A 352 2.42 29.11 17.15
C GLY A 352 2.35 28.99 15.63
N GLU A 353 3.25 29.66 14.93
CA GLU A 353 3.29 29.67 13.47
C GLU A 353 3.58 28.26 12.90
N PRO A 354 3.16 27.95 11.65
CA PRO A 354 3.52 26.70 10.99
C PRO A 354 5.04 26.47 11.04
N GLY A 355 5.48 25.23 11.34
CA GLY A 355 6.90 24.87 11.37
C GLY A 355 7.65 25.13 12.69
N VAL A 356 7.06 25.80 13.69
CA VAL A 356 7.76 26.08 14.97
C VAL A 356 7.88 24.86 15.90
N GLY A 357 7.49 23.65 15.51
CA GLY A 357 7.49 22.48 16.39
C GLY A 357 6.50 22.62 17.54
N LYS A 358 5.20 22.61 17.21
CA LYS A 358 4.08 22.61 18.18
C LYS A 358 3.61 21.20 18.56
N SER A 359 4.01 20.22 17.76
CA SER A 359 3.68 18.81 17.91
C SER A 359 4.43 18.23 19.09
#